data_AF-A0A117SFM8-F1
#
_entry.id   AF-A0A117SFM8-F1
#
_cell.length_a   1.000
_cell.length_b   1.000
_cell.length_c   1.000
_cell.angle_alpha   90.00
_cell.angle_beta   90.00
_cell.angle_gamma   90.00
#
_symmetry.space_group_name_H-M   'P 1'
#
loop_
_entity.id
_entity.type
_entity.pdbx_description
1 polymer ?
#
loop_
_entity_poly.entity_id
_entity_poly.type
_entity_poly.pdbx_seq_one_letter_code
_entity_poly.pdbx_strand_id
1 'polypeptide(L)'
;MPVSLAMVTQAVDKPPTRVRALYSWRDGALGSPVEYSLEGTPCQLVYQGQSILIPSELAVRFPKEAAHRSSYCGMPLRNRADEVMGHFAVISNEDISQTERVEGIFRIFGRRVETELQRMADDEEKERLIQRLQQQIVAVEWRRNSETGH
;
A
#
# COMPACT_ATOMS: atom_id res chain seq x y z
N MET A 1 -14.55 2.26 17.94
CA MET A 1 -13.09 2.37 17.95
C MET A 1 -12.73 3.64 17.21
N PRO A 2 -12.23 4.67 17.90
CA PRO A 2 -11.62 5.81 17.22
C PRO A 2 -10.37 5.33 16.50
N VAL A 3 -10.31 5.50 15.18
CA VAL A 3 -9.13 5.13 14.38
C VAL A 3 -8.14 6.28 14.47
N SER A 4 -7.00 6.04 15.14
CA SER A 4 -5.94 7.04 15.28
C SER A 4 -5.08 7.16 14.02
N LEU A 5 -4.93 6.07 13.26
CA LEU A 5 -4.25 6.07 11.96
C LEU A 5 -4.79 4.94 11.07
N ALA A 6 -5.13 5.25 9.83
CA ALA A 6 -5.35 4.27 8.76
C ALA A 6 -4.42 4.58 7.58
N MET A 7 -3.89 3.56 6.91
CA MET A 7 -2.98 3.73 5.78
C MET A 7 -3.25 2.70 4.70
N VAL A 8 -3.23 3.14 3.44
CA VAL A 8 -3.10 2.28 2.26
C VAL A 8 -1.73 2.54 1.67
N THR A 9 -0.96 1.48 1.48
CA THR A 9 0.44 1.58 1.07
C THR A 9 0.75 0.76 -0.16
N GLN A 10 1.89 1.05 -0.78
CA GLN A 10 2.46 0.30 -1.90
C GLN A 10 3.95 0.05 -1.62
N ALA A 11 4.43 -1.14 -1.98
CA ALA A 11 5.85 -1.47 -1.95
C ALA A 11 6.60 -0.64 -3.00
N VAL A 12 7.78 -0.13 -2.65
CA VAL A 12 8.61 0.67 -3.58
C VAL A 12 9.77 -0.13 -4.18
N ASP A 13 10.06 -1.31 -3.66
CA ASP A 13 11.15 -2.19 -4.05
C ASP A 13 10.74 -3.67 -4.08
N LYS A 14 11.57 -4.49 -4.73
CA LYS A 14 11.43 -5.95 -4.83
C LYS A 14 12.77 -6.62 -4.48
N PRO A 15 12.87 -7.42 -3.40
CA PRO A 15 11.83 -7.71 -2.42
C PRO A 15 11.46 -6.45 -1.60
N PRO A 16 10.25 -6.39 -1.00
CA PRO A 16 9.79 -5.22 -0.26
C PRO A 16 10.60 -4.99 1.02
N THR A 17 11.29 -3.85 1.10
CA THR A 17 11.94 -3.36 2.32
C THR A 17 11.39 -2.00 2.75
N ARG A 18 10.82 -1.25 1.81
CA ARG A 18 10.22 0.05 2.03
C ARG A 18 8.84 0.11 1.38
N VAL A 19 8.03 1.01 1.92
CA VAL A 19 6.68 1.25 1.43
C VAL A 19 6.40 2.74 1.36
N ARG A 20 5.52 3.10 0.43
CA ARG A 20 4.92 4.43 0.33
C ARG A 20 3.48 4.36 0.79
N ALA A 21 3.11 5.13 1.80
CA ALA A 21 1.71 5.38 2.12
C ALA A 21 1.12 6.28 1.05
N LEU A 22 0.23 5.73 0.21
CA LEU A 22 -0.46 6.48 -0.84
C LEU A 22 -1.56 7.35 -0.24
N TYR A 23 -2.26 6.79 0.74
CA TYR A 23 -3.31 7.45 1.50
C TYR A 23 -3.09 7.18 2.98
N SER A 24 -3.21 8.22 3.80
CA SER A 24 -3.26 8.07 5.25
C SER A 24 -4.35 8.95 5.83
N TRP A 25 -5.06 8.42 6.83
CA TRP A 25 -6.01 9.16 7.64
C TRP A 25 -5.49 9.16 9.07
N ARG A 26 -5.22 10.35 9.61
CA ARG A 26 -4.66 10.53 10.95
C ARG A 26 -5.46 11.59 11.67
N ASP A 27 -5.99 11.24 12.85
CA ASP A 27 -6.63 12.19 13.77
C ASP A 27 -7.67 13.12 13.10
N GLY A 28 -8.45 12.59 12.15
CA GLY A 28 -9.51 13.33 11.47
C GLY A 28 -9.10 14.06 10.17
N ALA A 29 -7.85 13.91 9.71
CA ALA A 29 -7.36 14.54 8.50
C ALA A 29 -6.66 13.55 7.55
N LEU A 30 -6.70 13.87 6.25
CA LEU A 30 -5.87 13.20 5.25
C LEU A 30 -4.41 13.66 5.40
N GLY A 31 -3.50 12.71 5.50
CA GLY A 31 -2.06 12.97 5.51
C GLY A 31 -1.46 12.94 4.11
N SER A 32 -0.30 13.60 3.97
CA SER A 32 0.49 13.54 2.74
C SER A 32 1.13 12.15 2.54
N PRO A 33 1.42 11.76 1.28
CA PRO A 33 2.16 10.55 1.03
C PRO A 33 3.53 10.56 1.71
N VAL A 34 3.91 9.42 2.32
CA VAL A 34 5.19 9.28 3.02
C VAL A 34 5.78 7.91 2.75
N GLU A 35 7.10 7.86 2.56
CA GLU A 35 7.85 6.60 2.48
C GLU A 35 8.49 6.25 3.81
N TYR A 36 8.49 4.96 4.15
CA TYR A 36 9.12 4.46 5.36
C TYR A 36 9.62 3.03 5.20
N SER A 37 10.59 2.66 6.05
CA SER A 37 11.13 1.29 6.12
C SER A 37 10.20 0.38 6.91
N LEU A 38 9.94 -0.82 6.37
CA LEU A 38 9.18 -1.87 7.02
C LEU A 38 9.89 -2.45 8.23
N GLU A 39 11.22 -2.43 8.24
CA GLU A 39 12.03 -3.06 9.29
C GLU A 39 11.63 -2.58 10.69
N GLY A 40 11.32 -3.54 11.56
CA GLY A 40 10.93 -3.26 12.94
C GLY A 40 9.53 -2.67 13.11
N THR A 41 8.71 -2.66 12.05
CA THR A 41 7.27 -2.30 12.11
C THR A 41 6.41 -3.56 12.04
N PRO A 42 5.18 -3.55 12.62
CA PRO A 42 4.23 -4.64 12.45
C PRO A 42 3.88 -4.91 10.97
N CYS A 43 3.99 -3.90 10.11
CA CYS A 43 3.73 -4.01 8.68
C CYS A 43 4.65 -5.03 7.99
N GLN A 44 5.87 -5.23 8.50
CA GLN A 44 6.78 -6.25 7.97
C GLN A 44 6.17 -7.66 8.00
N LEU A 45 5.39 -7.97 9.03
CA LEU A 45 4.72 -9.27 9.16
C LEU A 45 3.64 -9.47 8.09
N VAL A 46 2.96 -8.39 7.69
CA VAL A 46 1.90 -8.44 6.66
C VAL A 46 2.47 -8.83 5.29
N TYR A 47 3.72 -8.44 5.00
CA TYR A 47 4.42 -8.83 3.78
C TYR A 47 4.78 -10.31 3.69
N GLN A 48 4.56 -11.09 4.76
CA GLN A 48 4.59 -12.56 4.71
C GLN A 48 3.31 -13.16 4.11
N GLY A 49 2.34 -12.33 3.72
CA GLY A 49 1.12 -12.73 3.02
C GLY A 49 -0.05 -13.06 3.95
N GLN A 50 0.04 -12.76 5.24
CA GLN A 50 -1.02 -13.01 6.21
C GLN A 50 -1.56 -11.70 6.78
N SER A 51 -2.86 -11.66 7.07
CA SER A 51 -3.43 -10.58 7.88
C SER A 51 -2.92 -10.70 9.31
N ILE A 52 -2.59 -9.57 9.92
CA ILE A 52 -2.01 -9.49 11.25
C ILE A 52 -2.94 -8.67 12.14
N LEU A 53 -3.30 -9.21 13.30
CA LEU A 53 -4.04 -8.51 14.34
C LEU A 53 -3.21 -8.54 15.64
N ILE A 54 -2.96 -7.37 16.20
CA ILE A 54 -2.33 -7.17 17.50
C ILE A 54 -3.33 -6.38 18.33
N PRO A 55 -4.05 -7.03 19.25
CA PRO A 55 -5.17 -6.39 19.94
C PRO A 55 -4.73 -5.39 21.02
N SER A 56 -3.52 -5.51 21.55
CA SER A 56 -2.95 -4.66 22.60
C SER A 56 -1.42 -4.73 22.61
N GLU A 57 -0.78 -3.87 23.40
CA GLU A 57 0.67 -3.87 23.65
C GLU A 57 1.55 -3.69 22.39
N LEU A 58 1.03 -3.00 21.37
CA LEU A 58 1.73 -2.82 20.10
C LEU A 58 3.13 -2.23 20.29
N ALA A 59 3.26 -1.12 21.02
CA ALA A 59 4.54 -0.44 21.21
C ALA A 59 5.55 -1.27 22.04
N VAL A 60 5.08 -2.20 22.87
CA VAL A 60 5.96 -3.13 23.60
C VAL A 60 6.58 -4.13 22.63
N ARG A 61 5.77 -4.66 21.71
CA ARG A 61 6.22 -5.63 20.71
C ARG A 61 7.00 -4.99 19.56
N PHE A 62 6.69 -3.74 19.23
CA PHE A 62 7.31 -2.96 18.15
C PHE A 62 7.75 -1.60 18.68
N PRO A 63 8.96 -1.47 19.27
CA PRO A 63 9.45 -0.22 19.86
C PRO A 63 9.64 0.95 18.87
N LYS A 64 9.55 0.68 17.56
CA LYS A 64 9.57 1.70 16.50
C LYS A 64 8.22 2.45 16.42
N GLU A 65 7.15 1.85 16.91
CA GLU A 65 5.85 2.51 17.02
C GLU A 65 5.84 3.48 18.20
N ALA A 66 5.03 4.54 18.11
CA ALA A 66 4.92 5.50 19.19
C ALA A 66 4.34 4.83 20.45
N ALA A 67 4.88 5.16 21.62
CA ALA A 67 4.54 4.52 22.90
C ALA A 67 3.04 4.55 23.27
N HIS A 68 2.27 5.50 22.71
CA HIS A 68 0.84 5.61 22.94
C HIS A 68 -0.01 4.71 22.03
N ARG A 69 0.59 3.98 21.08
CA ARG A 69 -0.12 3.05 20.19
C ARG A 69 -0.27 1.70 20.89
N SER A 70 -1.50 1.22 20.96
CA SER A 70 -1.82 -0.03 21.65
C SER A 70 -2.14 -1.18 20.71
N SER A 71 -2.77 -0.93 19.58
CA SER A 71 -3.24 -2.01 18.70
C SER A 71 -2.99 -1.75 17.22
N TYR A 72 -2.91 -2.84 16.45
CA TYR A 72 -2.64 -2.86 15.01
C TYR A 72 -3.51 -3.90 14.32
N CYS A 73 -4.04 -3.55 13.16
CA CYS A 73 -4.60 -4.51 12.20
C CYS A 73 -4.03 -4.21 10.82
N GLY A 74 -3.54 -5.24 10.13
CA GLY A 74 -2.93 -5.13 8.82
C GLY A 74 -3.38 -6.27 7.90
N MET A 75 -3.58 -5.95 6.62
CA MET A 75 -3.99 -6.90 5.59
C MET A 75 -3.11 -6.70 4.35
N PRO A 76 -2.56 -7.77 3.76
CA PRO A 76 -1.83 -7.67 2.52
C PRO A 76 -2.78 -7.26 1.40
N LEU A 77 -2.32 -6.38 0.52
CA LEU A 77 -3.00 -6.03 -0.72
C LEU A 77 -2.21 -6.68 -1.85
N ARG A 78 -2.88 -7.56 -2.59
CA ARG A 78 -2.24 -8.42 -3.58
C ARG A 78 -2.55 -7.96 -4.99
N ASN A 79 -1.62 -8.20 -5.91
CA ASN A 79 -1.87 -8.07 -7.34
C ASN A 79 -2.55 -9.34 -7.90
N ARG A 80 -2.86 -9.35 -9.19
CA ARG A 80 -3.46 -10.52 -9.87
C ARG A 80 -2.57 -11.76 -9.91
N ALA A 81 -1.26 -11.61 -9.69
CA ALA A 81 -0.31 -12.71 -9.59
C ALA A 81 -0.15 -13.21 -8.13
N ASP A 82 -1.04 -12.79 -7.22
CA ASP A 82 -1.03 -13.08 -5.79
C ASP A 82 0.20 -12.52 -5.03
N GLU A 83 0.99 -11.63 -5.65
CA GLU A 83 2.11 -10.96 -4.98
C GLU A 83 1.62 -9.80 -4.12
N VAL A 84 2.20 -9.64 -2.92
CA VAL A 84 1.88 -8.51 -2.02
C VAL A 84 2.46 -7.22 -2.61
N MET A 85 1.59 -6.39 -3.22
CA MET A 85 1.95 -5.09 -3.80
C MET A 85 1.90 -3.95 -2.78
N GLY A 86 1.23 -4.16 -1.65
CA GLY A 86 0.96 -3.15 -0.64
C GLY A 86 0.34 -3.75 0.61
N HIS A 87 -0.03 -2.90 1.56
CA HIS A 87 -0.86 -3.32 2.68
C HIS A 87 -1.82 -2.22 3.12
N PHE A 88 -2.97 -2.64 3.64
CA PHE A 88 -3.91 -1.80 4.36
C PHE A 88 -3.68 -1.98 5.86
N ALA A 89 -3.44 -0.89 6.59
CA ALA A 89 -3.17 -0.92 8.03
C ALA A 89 -4.05 0.07 8.79
N VAL A 90 -4.44 -0.32 10.00
CA VAL A 90 -5.03 0.55 11.02
C VAL A 90 -4.24 0.40 12.32
N ILE A 91 -3.91 1.53 12.93
CA ILE A 91 -3.26 1.61 14.25
C ILE A 91 -4.15 2.46 15.15
N SER A 92 -4.37 1.98 16.39
CA SER A 92 -5.16 2.68 17.41
C SER A 92 -4.37 2.91 18.69
N ASN A 93 -4.75 3.94 19.43
CA ASN A 93 -4.26 4.22 20.77
C ASN A 93 -5.00 3.38 21.84
N GLU A 94 -6.07 2.70 21.45
CA GLU A 94 -6.89 1.84 22.32
C GLU A 94 -6.75 0.36 21.94
N ASP A 95 -6.97 -0.51 22.92
CA ASP A 95 -7.04 -1.95 22.72
C ASP A 95 -8.26 -2.37 21.88
N ILE A 96 -8.12 -3.48 21.17
CA ILE A 96 -9.19 -4.10 20.40
C ILE A 96 -9.79 -5.24 21.22
N SER A 97 -10.99 -5.01 21.78
CA SER A 97 -11.73 -6.03 22.53
C SER A 97 -12.63 -6.92 21.66
N GLN A 98 -13.08 -6.42 20.49
CA GLN A 98 -13.96 -7.15 19.56
C GLN A 98 -13.19 -7.60 18.31
N THR A 99 -12.18 -8.46 18.49
CA THR A 99 -11.25 -8.88 17.43
C THR A 99 -11.96 -9.43 16.19
N GLU A 100 -12.90 -10.37 16.33
CA GLU A 100 -13.65 -10.95 15.21
C GLU A 100 -14.42 -9.90 14.40
N ARG A 101 -15.03 -8.93 15.09
CA ARG A 101 -15.76 -7.83 14.46
C ARG A 101 -14.82 -6.94 13.66
N VAL A 102 -13.66 -6.61 14.24
CA VAL A 102 -12.64 -5.81 13.57
C VAL A 102 -12.12 -6.54 12.35
N GLU A 103 -11.77 -7.82 12.44
CA GLU A 103 -11.33 -8.63 11.30
C GLU A 103 -12.37 -8.69 10.18
N GLY A 104 -13.64 -8.86 10.54
CA GLY A 104 -14.74 -8.86 9.57
C GLY A 104 -14.85 -7.54 8.80
N ILE A 105 -14.81 -6.42 9.51
CA ILE A 105 -14.81 -5.08 8.91
C ILE A 105 -13.57 -4.88 8.04
N PHE A 106 -12.39 -5.23 8.57
CA PHE A 106 -11.12 -5.07 7.89
C PHE A 106 -11.06 -5.88 6.60
N ARG A 107 -11.62 -7.09 6.60
CA ARG A 107 -11.73 -7.93 5.41
C ARG A 107 -12.64 -7.33 4.34
N ILE A 108 -13.76 -6.71 4.73
CA ILE A 108 -14.67 -6.07 3.77
C ILE A 108 -14.00 -4.86 3.11
N PHE A 109 -13.38 -3.99 3.91
CA PHE A 109 -12.73 -2.78 3.39
C PHE A 109 -11.42 -3.10 2.67
N GLY A 110 -10.59 -3.97 3.23
CA GLY A 110 -9.32 -4.39 2.65
C GLY A 110 -9.49 -4.99 1.26
N ARG A 111 -10.52 -5.83 1.04
CA ARG A 111 -10.84 -6.33 -0.31
C ARG A 111 -11.22 -5.23 -1.29
N ARG A 112 -11.92 -4.18 -0.85
CA ARG A 112 -12.25 -3.04 -1.71
C ARG A 112 -11.00 -2.23 -2.05
N VAL A 113 -10.16 -1.97 -1.06
CA VAL A 113 -8.88 -1.27 -1.24
C VAL A 113 -7.98 -2.04 -2.20
N GLU A 114 -7.90 -3.36 -2.07
CA GLU A 114 -7.11 -4.21 -2.96
C GLU A 114 -7.58 -4.09 -4.41
N THR A 115 -8.90 -4.22 -4.66
CA THR A 115 -9.46 -4.08 -6.01
C THR A 115 -9.16 -2.71 -6.61
N GLU A 116 -9.31 -1.63 -5.86
CA GLU A 116 -9.01 -0.28 -6.36
C GLU A 116 -7.52 -0.07 -6.61
N LEU A 117 -6.65 -0.63 -5.76
CA LEU A 117 -5.21 -0.53 -5.94
C LEU A 117 -4.75 -1.32 -7.17
N GLN A 118 -5.33 -2.50 -7.42
CA GLN A 118 -5.12 -3.24 -8.67
C GLN A 118 -5.56 -2.44 -9.89
N ARG A 119 -6.75 -1.82 -9.82
CA ARG A 119 -7.27 -0.98 -10.91
C ARG A 119 -6.33 0.20 -11.20
N MET A 120 -5.86 0.89 -10.17
CA MET A 120 -4.90 1.99 -10.32
C MET A 120 -3.59 1.52 -10.99
N ALA A 121 -3.06 0.37 -10.57
CA ALA A 121 -1.85 -0.19 -11.16
C ALA A 121 -2.05 -0.60 -12.64
N ASP A 122 -3.21 -1.17 -12.98
CA ASP A 122 -3.56 -1.50 -14.36
C ASP A 122 -3.67 -0.24 -15.24
N ASP A 123 -4.31 0.81 -14.73
CA ASP A 123 -4.49 2.08 -15.43
C ASP A 123 -3.13 2.76 -15.68
N GLU A 124 -2.22 2.73 -14.69
CA GLU A 124 -0.84 3.24 -14.84
C GLU A 124 -0.04 2.45 -15.89
N GLU A 125 -0.13 1.11 -15.88
CA GLU A 125 0.58 0.28 -16.85
C GLU A 125 0.05 0.49 -18.27
N LYS A 126 -1.26 0.60 -18.43
CA LYS A 126 -1.89 0.91 -19.72
C LYS A 126 -1.38 2.25 -20.27
N GLU A 127 -1.39 3.28 -19.45
CA GLU A 127 -0.93 4.62 -19.85
C GLU A 127 0.56 4.59 -20.26
N ARG A 128 1.40 3.88 -19.49
CA ARG A 128 2.82 3.70 -19.80
C ARG A 128 3.04 3.01 -21.15
N LEU A 129 2.28 1.96 -21.46
CA LEU A 129 2.37 1.25 -22.72
C LEU A 129 1.93 2.11 -23.90
N ILE A 130 0.86 2.90 -23.74
CA ILE A 130 0.38 3.84 -24.75
C ILE A 130 1.46 4.88 -25.05
N GLN A 131 2.04 5.50 -24.02
CA GLN A 131 3.11 6.49 -24.19
C GLN A 131 4.34 5.91 -24.90
N ARG A 132 4.71 4.66 -24.56
CA ARG A 132 5.83 3.98 -25.22
C ARG A 132 5.57 3.74 -26.71
N LEU A 133 4.36 3.30 -27.07
CA LEU A 133 3.98 3.10 -28.48
C LEU A 133 3.99 4.42 -29.25
N GLN A 134 3.48 5.50 -28.67
CA GLN A 134 3.51 6.83 -29.28
C GLN A 134 4.94 7.31 -29.54
N GLN A 135 5.86 7.13 -28.58
CA GLN A 135 7.27 7.47 -28.76
C GLN A 135 7.93 6.67 -29.89
N GLN A 136 7.56 5.38 -30.05
CA GLN A 136 8.07 4.55 -31.14
C GLN A 136 7.57 5.00 -32.51
N ILE A 137 6.27 5.34 -32.63
CA ILE A 137 5.68 5.86 -33.87
C ILE A 137 6.41 7.13 -34.31
N VAL A 138 6.54 8.10 -33.39
CA VAL A 138 7.24 9.36 -33.64
C VAL A 138 8.69 9.11 -34.08
N ALA A 139 9.43 8.24 -33.38
CA ALA A 139 10.82 7.93 -33.72
C ALA A 139 10.98 7.28 -35.12
N VAL A 140 10.01 6.48 -35.56
CA VAL A 140 10.02 5.89 -36.91
C VAL A 140 9.73 6.95 -37.98
N GLU A 141 8.77 7.84 -37.73
CA GLU A 141 8.46 8.95 -38.64
C GLU A 141 9.63 9.91 -38.81
N TRP A 142 10.34 10.23 -37.72
CA TRP A 142 11.56 11.03 -37.78
C TRP A 142 12.65 10.37 -38.63
N ARG A 143 12.93 9.07 -38.44
CA ARG A 143 13.91 8.34 -39.27
C ARG A 143 13.54 8.35 -40.74
N ARG A 144 12.28 8.06 -41.06
CA ARG A 144 11.81 8.04 -42.44
C ARG A 144 11.96 9.40 -43.12
N ASN A 145 11.59 10.49 -42.43
CA ASN A 145 11.69 11.85 -42.99
C ASN A 145 13.14 12.36 -43.09
N SER A 146 14.06 11.86 -42.24
CA SER A 146 15.49 12.16 -42.38
C SER A 146 16.17 11.42 -43.54
N GLU A 147 15.63 10.29 -43.98
CA GLU A 147 16.15 9.48 -45.09
C GLU A 147 15.62 9.92 -46.46
N THR A 148 14.42 10.50 -46.55
CA THR A 148 13.81 10.99 -47.80
C THR A 148 14.13 12.45 -48.14
N GLY A 149 14.92 13.14 -47.32
CA GLY A 149 15.26 14.57 -47.47
C GLY A 149 16.59 14.86 -48.19
N HIS A 150 17.06 14.01 -49.09
CA HIS A 150 18.23 14.25 -49.96
C HIS A 150 17.83 14.20 -51.44
#